data_AF-A0A835B762-F1
#
_entry.id   AF-A0A835B762-F1
#
_cell.length_a   1.000
_cell.length_b   1.000
_cell.length_c   1.000
_cell.angle_alpha   90.00
_cell.angle_beta   90.00
_cell.angle_gamma   90.00
#
_symmetry.space_group_name_H-M   'P 1'
#
loop_
_entity.id
_entity.type
_entity.pdbx_description
1 polymer ?
#
loop_
_entity_poly.entity_id
_entity_poly.type
_entity_poly.pdbx_seq_one_letter_code
_entity_poly.pdbx_strand_id
1 'polypeptide(L)'
;MEESLEHLFLQRPFAHQCWGFLQLQISDPDDLFAPVDTLKSQLQVLFFMDVVILLCWTIWMARNDLIFRGIQPTIQNSKVTF
;
A
#
# COMPACT_ATOMS: atom_id res chain seq x y z
N MET A 1 -20.39 -1.11 7.18
CA MET A 1 -19.51 -2.25 6.87
C MET A 1 -18.09 -1.77 7.13
N GLU A 2 -17.36 -2.47 7.99
CA GLU A 2 -15.98 -2.14 8.35
C GLU A 2 -15.06 -2.52 7.18
N GLU A 3 -14.08 -1.68 6.86
CA GLU A 3 -13.10 -1.93 5.78
C GLU A 3 -12.02 -2.89 6.31
N SER A 4 -11.79 -4.02 5.64
CA SER A 4 -10.75 -4.97 6.05
C SER A 4 -9.34 -4.48 5.68
N LEU A 5 -8.32 -5.09 6.28
CA LEU A 5 -6.92 -4.75 6.00
C LEU A 5 -6.54 -5.08 4.56
N GLU A 6 -6.98 -6.23 4.05
CA GLU A 6 -6.75 -6.70 2.68
C GLU A 6 -7.42 -5.74 1.69
N HIS A 7 -8.65 -5.34 1.98
CA HIS A 7 -9.35 -4.37 1.14
C HIS A 7 -8.58 -3.05 1.08
N LEU A 8 -8.17 -2.51 2.22
CA LEU A 8 -7.45 -1.24 2.30
C LEU A 8 -6.07 -1.29 1.61
N PHE A 9 -5.25 -2.29 1.96
CA PHE A 9 -3.83 -2.33 1.61
C PHE A 9 -3.51 -3.11 0.34
N LEU A 10 -4.38 -3.99 -0.14
CA LEU A 10 -4.12 -4.84 -1.29
C LEU A 10 -5.13 -4.60 -2.43
N GLN A 11 -6.42 -4.55 -2.13
CA GLN A 11 -7.46 -4.63 -3.17
C GLN A 11 -7.87 -3.29 -3.76
N ARG A 12 -7.79 -2.20 -2.98
CA ARG A 12 -8.23 -0.88 -3.45
C ARG A 12 -7.41 -0.40 -4.66
N PRO A 13 -8.02 0.34 -5.61
CA PRO A 13 -7.29 0.83 -6.79
C PRO A 13 -6.07 1.68 -6.44
N PHE A 14 -6.16 2.47 -5.36
CA PHE A 14 -5.04 3.28 -4.91
C PHE A 14 -3.90 2.44 -4.34
N ALA A 15 -4.20 1.37 -3.59
CA ALA A 15 -3.19 0.46 -3.09
C ALA A 15 -2.42 -0.21 -4.23
N HIS A 16 -3.11 -0.72 -5.25
CA HIS A 16 -2.48 -1.27 -6.45
C HIS A 16 -1.56 -0.26 -7.16
N GLN A 17 -1.95 1.01 -7.23
CA GLN A 17 -1.09 2.06 -7.79
C GLN A 17 0.16 2.28 -6.95
N CYS A 18 0.05 2.23 -5.61
CA CYS A 18 1.19 2.37 -4.71
C CYS A 18 2.19 1.21 -4.87
N TRP A 19 1.72 -0.05 -4.89
CA TRP A 19 2.59 -1.21 -5.11
C TRP A 19 3.21 -1.19 -6.52
N GLY A 20 2.40 -0.88 -7.53
CA GLY A 20 2.86 -0.77 -8.91
C GLY A 20 3.85 0.37 -9.15
N PHE A 21 3.79 1.45 -8.36
CA PHE A 21 4.78 2.53 -8.40
C PHE A 21 6.19 2.04 -8.02
N LEU A 22 6.28 1.07 -7.10
CA LEU A 22 7.53 0.40 -6.73
C LEU A 22 7.84 -0.81 -7.62
N GLN A 23 7.06 -1.03 -8.69
CA GLN A 23 7.12 -2.20 -9.56
C GLN A 23 6.90 -3.53 -8.84
N LEU A 24 6.16 -3.50 -7.71
CA LEU A 24 5.84 -4.67 -6.91
C LEU A 24 4.50 -5.28 -7.34
N GLN A 25 4.50 -6.59 -7.53
CA GLN A 25 3.33 -7.40 -7.84
C GLN A 25 2.82 -8.08 -6.58
N ILE A 26 1.52 -7.94 -6.31
CA ILE A 26 0.82 -8.66 -5.23
C ILE A 26 0.24 -9.93 -5.83
N SER A 27 0.72 -11.08 -5.35
CA SER A 27 0.36 -12.41 -5.91
C SER A 27 -0.93 -13.00 -5.32
N ASP A 28 -1.40 -12.48 -4.18
CA ASP A 28 -2.65 -12.86 -3.54
C ASP A 28 -3.21 -11.65 -2.76
N PRO A 29 -4.24 -10.96 -3.26
CA PRO A 29 -4.82 -9.80 -2.61
C PRO A 29 -5.85 -10.15 -1.50
N ASP A 30 -6.13 -11.44 -1.29
CA ASP A 30 -7.07 -11.92 -0.26
C ASP A 30 -6.34 -12.40 1.01
N ASP A 31 -5.01 -12.51 0.98
CA ASP A 31 -4.15 -12.82 2.13
C ASP A 31 -3.16 -11.67 2.37
N LEU A 32 -3.17 -11.12 3.59
CA LEU A 32 -2.28 -10.02 3.98
C LEU A 32 -0.81 -10.45 4.11
N PHE A 33 -0.55 -11.71 4.42
CA PHE A 33 0.76 -12.23 4.77
C PHE A 33 1.41 -13.07 3.66
N ALA A 34 0.62 -13.73 2.81
CA ALA A 34 1.14 -14.42 1.63
C ALA A 34 2.03 -13.55 0.71
N PRO A 35 1.78 -12.22 0.56
CA PRO A 35 2.63 -11.37 -0.24
C PRO A 35 4.02 -11.11 0.38
N VAL A 36 4.23 -11.32 1.67
CA VAL A 36 5.46 -10.84 2.35
C VAL A 36 6.73 -11.51 1.79
N ASP A 37 6.72 -12.82 1.59
CA ASP A 37 7.86 -13.53 0.99
C ASP A 37 8.06 -13.15 -0.48
N THR A 38 6.96 -12.88 -1.19
CA THR A 38 6.99 -12.44 -2.58
C THR A 38 7.53 -11.00 -2.70
N LEU A 39 7.15 -10.11 -1.78
CA LEU A 39 7.64 -8.74 -1.72
C LEU A 39 9.12 -8.70 -1.33
N LYS A 40 9.54 -9.55 -0.39
CA LYS A 40 10.95 -9.71 -0.03
C LYS A 40 11.80 -10.16 -1.22
N SER A 41 11.32 -11.14 -1.98
CA SER A 41 12.05 -11.66 -3.15
C SER A 41 12.08 -10.66 -4.31
N GLN A 42 11.06 -9.81 -4.46
CA GLN A 42 11.03 -8.73 -5.45
C GLN A 42 11.92 -7.54 -5.07
N LEU A 43 11.91 -7.11 -3.81
CA LEU A 43 12.66 -5.95 -3.34
C LEU A 43 14.18 -6.23 -3.19
N GLN A 44 14.55 -7.45 -2.78
CA GLN A 44 15.94 -7.90 -2.63
C GLN A 44 16.85 -6.97 -1.79
N VAL A 45 16.28 -6.22 -0.85
CA VAL A 45 17.02 -5.36 0.08
C VAL A 45 16.82 -5.79 1.53
N LEU A 46 17.80 -5.52 2.38
CA LEU A 46 17.76 -5.90 3.81
C LEU A 46 16.64 -5.17 4.58
N PHE A 47 16.23 -4.00 4.11
CA PHE A 47 15.20 -3.14 4.71
C PHE A 47 13.83 -3.25 4.01
N PHE A 48 13.55 -4.40 3.36
CA PHE A 48 12.30 -4.55 2.59
C PHE A 48 11.04 -4.35 3.44
N MET A 49 11.08 -4.76 4.72
CA MET A 49 9.95 -4.55 5.65
C MET A 49 9.71 -3.07 5.91
N ASP A 50 10.76 -2.25 6.01
CA ASP A 50 10.61 -0.81 6.17
C ASP A 50 9.89 -0.18 4.97
N VAL A 51 10.21 -0.64 3.75
CA VAL A 51 9.51 -0.22 2.52
C VAL A 51 8.03 -0.59 2.58
N VAL A 52 7.72 -1.82 2.96
CA VAL A 52 6.32 -2.31 3.10
C VAL A 52 5.55 -1.49 4.14
N ILE A 53 6.14 -1.27 5.31
CA ILE A 53 5.53 -0.50 6.41
C ILE A 53 5.26 0.94 5.97
N LEU A 54 6.22 1.60 5.32
CA LEU A 54 6.07 2.98 4.83
C LEU A 54 4.98 3.08 3.76
N LEU A 55 4.89 2.09 2.85
CA LEU A 55 3.85 2.10 1.82
C LEU A 55 2.45 1.86 2.41
N CYS A 56 2.32 0.93 3.37
CA CYS A 56 1.08 0.76 4.12
C CYS A 56 0.70 2.05 4.87
N TRP A 57 1.65 2.71 5.53
CA TRP A 57 1.41 4.00 6.18
C TRP A 57 0.92 5.06 5.19
N THR A 58 1.50 5.11 3.99
CA THR A 58 1.08 6.00 2.90
C THR A 58 -0.36 5.77 2.50
N ILE A 59 -0.75 4.51 2.28
CA ILE A 59 -2.11 4.12 1.89
C ILE A 59 -3.10 4.49 3.00
N TRP A 60 -2.75 4.21 4.25
CA TRP A 60 -3.58 4.53 5.40
C TRP A 60 -3.79 6.04 5.57
N MET A 61 -2.72 6.84 5.45
CA MET A 61 -2.79 8.30 5.51
C MET A 61 -3.67 8.87 4.39
N ALA A 62 -3.51 8.40 3.16
CA ALA A 62 -4.35 8.85 2.04
C ALA A 62 -5.82 8.47 2.24
N ARG A 63 -6.09 7.31 2.85
CA ARG A 63 -7.45 6.90 3.22
C ARG A 63 -8.05 7.83 4.28
N ASN A 64 -7.27 8.22 5.28
CA ASN A 64 -7.71 9.16 6.30
C ASN A 64 -7.98 10.56 5.72
N ASP A 65 -7.11 11.06 4.84
CA ASP A 65 -7.34 12.33 4.15
C ASP A 65 -8.64 12.29 3.32
N LEU A 66 -8.95 11.16 2.69
CA LEU A 66 -10.23 10.99 2.00
C LEU A 66 -11.44 11.05 2.96
N ILE A 67 -11.36 10.39 4.12
CA ILE A 67 -12.47 10.32 5.09
C ILE A 67 -12.68 11.67 5.79
N PHE A 68 -11.60 12.27 6.29
CA PHE A 68 -11.68 13.45 7.16
C PHE A 68 -11.61 14.77 6.41
N ARG A 69 -11.02 14.79 5.20
CA ARG A 69 -10.76 16.02 4.45
C ARG A 69 -11.34 15.99 3.03
N GLY A 70 -11.89 14.85 2.59
CA GLY A 70 -12.45 14.70 1.24
C GLY A 70 -11.42 14.74 0.12
N ILE A 71 -10.13 14.59 0.43
CA ILE A 71 -9.06 14.65 -0.58
C ILE A 71 -8.93 13.29 -1.24
N GLN A 72 -8.99 13.25 -2.57
CA GLN A 72 -8.84 11.99 -3.31
C GLN A 72 -7.41 11.45 -3.23
N PRO A 73 -7.22 10.15 -2.92
CA PRO A 73 -5.92 9.52 -2.94
C PRO A 73 -5.30 9.57 -4.34
N THR A 74 -4.09 10.11 -4.45
CA THR A 74 -3.31 10.09 -5.68
C THR A 74 -1.83 9.89 -5.35
N ILE A 75 -1.10 9.24 -6.24
CA ILE A 75 0.35 9.03 -6.07
C ILE A 75 1.07 10.37 -5.91
N GLN A 76 0.62 11.42 -6.61
CA GLN A 76 1.24 12.73 -6.54
C GLN A 76 1.12 13.38 -5.16
N ASN A 77 -0.05 13.28 -4.52
CA ASN A 77 -0.24 13.82 -3.17
C ASN A 77 0.57 13.03 -2.13
N SER A 78 0.65 11.72 -2.29
CA SER A 78 1.41 10.85 -1.39
C SER A 78 2.92 11.05 -1.45
N LYS A 79 3.46 11.49 -2.58
CA LYS A 79 4.88 11.87 -2.72
C LYS A 79 5.29 13.08 -1.90
N VAL A 80 4.36 13.93 -1.48
CA VAL A 80 4.67 15.14 -0.70
C VAL A 80 4.76 14.82 0.80
N THR A 81 4.29 13.63 1.19
CA THR A 81 4.24 13.18 2.58
C THR A 81 5.53 12.46 3.02
N PHE A 82 6.47 12.20 2.09
CA PHE A 82 7.77 11.56 2.32
C PHE A 82 8.87 12.25 1.51
#